data_AF-A0A4Z1FS09-F1
#
_entry.id   AF-A0A4Z1FS09-F1
#
_cell.length_a   1.000
_cell.length_b   1.000
_cell.length_c   1.000
_cell.angle_alpha   90.00
_cell.angle_beta   90.00
_cell.angle_gamma   90.00
#
_symmetry.space_group_name_H-M   'P 1'
#
loop_
_entity.id
_entity.type
_entity.pdbx_description
1 polymer ?
#
loop_
_entity_poly.entity_id
_entity_poly.type
_entity_poly.pdbx_seq_one_letter_code
_entity_poly.pdbx_strand_id
1 'polypeptide(L)'
;MDPLSVSTSISGLISVLDLIAGKSYKYVKEVRGFIQEVKKLVNEMTDLYGILNQLRLIVSRFDDELISSIIQFQHIDACRTLLDRIKERLDKAERDDISSKKSAIGRKSSNLGRALIWPFSVGETRALIDDVTTQKSTLMFALQVNGMNALFDALSDQKTQGLNIEVIRTNVFSLRNEKSISVLNRPKTEEDY
;
A
#
# COMPACT_ATOMS: atom_id res chain seq x y z
N MET A 1 2.94 -20.49 -10.64
CA MET A 1 2.80 -19.24 -11.40
C MET A 1 2.93 -18.13 -10.39
N ASP A 2 3.99 -17.33 -10.44
CA ASP A 2 4.12 -16.19 -9.54
C ASP A 2 3.02 -15.18 -9.89
N PRO A 3 2.03 -14.97 -9.00
CA PRO A 3 1.16 -13.82 -9.12
C PRO A 3 2.08 -12.60 -9.01
N LEU A 4 1.91 -11.59 -9.86
CA LEU A 4 2.61 -10.31 -9.76
C LEU A 4 2.72 -9.91 -8.27
N SER A 5 3.93 -9.90 -7.72
CA SER A 5 4.13 -9.67 -6.29
C SER A 5 3.40 -8.41 -5.85
N VAL A 6 2.96 -8.37 -4.58
CA VAL A 6 2.24 -7.22 -4.03
C VAL A 6 3.03 -5.92 -4.26
N SER A 7 4.36 -5.99 -4.15
CA SER A 7 5.29 -4.90 -4.48
C SER A 7 5.17 -4.41 -5.93
N THR A 8 5.11 -5.34 -6.88
CA THR A 8 4.95 -5.03 -8.31
C THR A 8 3.60 -4.36 -8.56
N SER A 9 2.55 -4.87 -7.94
CA SER A 9 1.20 -4.33 -8.07
C SER A 9 1.10 -2.89 -7.54
N ILE A 10 1.65 -2.63 -6.34
CA ILE A 10 1.72 -1.28 -5.76
C ILE A 10 2.53 -0.33 -6.64
N SER A 11 3.69 -0.78 -7.14
CA SER A 11 4.53 0.03 -8.04
C SER A 11 3.80 0.38 -9.34
N GLY A 12 2.99 -0.55 -9.86
CA GLY A 12 2.09 -0.31 -10.98
C GLY A 12 1.04 0.77 -10.69
N LEU A 13 0.40 0.73 -9.52
CA LEU A 13 -0.56 1.77 -9.11
C LEU A 13 0.09 3.15 -9.01
N ILE A 14 1.26 3.25 -8.37
CA ILE A 14 2.03 4.49 -8.26
C ILE A 14 2.29 5.08 -9.64
N SER A 15 2.75 4.25 -10.59
CA SER A 15 3.07 4.68 -11.95
C SER A 15 1.82 5.21 -12.70
N VAL A 16 0.67 4.56 -12.53
CA VAL A 16 -0.59 5.03 -13.13
C VAL A 16 -1.02 6.36 -12.51
N LEU A 17 -0.88 6.51 -11.20
CA LEU A 17 -1.26 7.70 -10.47
C LEU A 17 -0.42 8.92 -10.89
N ASP A 18 0.89 8.75 -11.09
CA ASP A 18 1.78 9.80 -11.61
C ASP A 18 1.34 10.28 -12.99
N LEU A 19 0.96 9.36 -13.88
CA LEU A 19 0.45 9.69 -15.21
C LEU A 19 -0.86 10.50 -15.12
N ILE A 20 -1.78 10.09 -14.24
CA ILE A 20 -3.05 10.78 -14.02
C ILE A 20 -2.81 12.19 -13.44
N ALA A 21 -1.96 12.31 -12.43
CA ALA A 21 -1.64 13.58 -11.79
C ALA A 21 -1.00 14.55 -12.80
N GLY A 22 -0.03 14.09 -13.58
CA GLY A 22 0.63 14.89 -14.61
C GLY A 22 -0.36 15.40 -15.68
N LYS A 23 -1.33 14.58 -16.08
CA LYS A 23 -2.40 14.99 -17.01
C LYS A 23 -3.37 15.96 -16.37
N SER A 24 -3.82 15.68 -15.16
CA SER A 24 -4.80 16.48 -14.42
C SER A 24 -4.27 17.88 -14.07
N TYR A 25 -2.97 18.00 -13.77
CA TYR A 25 -2.34 19.27 -13.45
C TYR A 25 -2.35 20.27 -14.61
N LYS A 26 -2.37 19.81 -15.87
CA LYS A 26 -2.53 20.69 -17.06
C LYS A 26 -3.86 21.47 -16.99
N TYR A 27 -4.92 20.83 -16.51
CA TYR A 27 -6.26 21.42 -16.40
C TYR A 27 -6.39 22.40 -15.22
N VAL A 28 -5.62 22.19 -14.15
CA VAL A 28 -5.57 23.12 -13.00
C VAL A 28 -5.10 24.52 -13.40
N LYS A 29 -4.26 24.61 -14.43
CA LYS A 29 -3.72 25.89 -14.94
C LYS A 29 -4.60 26.58 -15.98
N GLU A 30 -5.44 25.82 -16.70
CA GLU A 30 -6.08 26.32 -17.93
C GLU A 30 -7.62 26.39 -17.91
N VAL A 31 -8.29 25.70 -16.99
CA VAL A 31 -9.77 25.66 -16.98
C VAL A 31 -10.33 26.85 -16.17
N ARG A 32 -11.27 27.65 -16.70
CA ARG A 32 -12.01 28.64 -15.88
C ARG A 32 -13.25 27.99 -15.24
N GLY A 33 -13.51 28.28 -13.97
CA GLY A 33 -14.75 27.88 -13.26
C GLY A 33 -14.77 26.50 -12.57
N PHE A 34 -13.94 25.55 -13.01
CA PHE A 34 -13.89 24.18 -12.47
C PHE A 34 -12.58 23.82 -11.77
N ILE A 35 -11.76 24.84 -11.48
CA ILE A 35 -10.40 24.69 -10.95
C ILE A 35 -10.41 24.03 -9.57
N GLN A 36 -11.41 24.32 -8.74
CA GLN A 36 -11.39 23.90 -7.33
C GLN A 36 -11.63 22.39 -7.18
N GLU A 37 -12.61 21.82 -7.89
CA GLU A 37 -12.84 20.38 -7.89
C GLU A 37 -11.67 19.61 -8.49
N VAL A 38 -11.09 20.08 -9.61
CA VAL A 38 -9.93 19.43 -10.21
C VAL A 38 -8.71 19.52 -9.28
N LYS A 39 -8.47 20.68 -8.64
CA LYS A 39 -7.42 20.82 -7.62
C LYS A 39 -7.64 19.87 -6.45
N LYS A 40 -8.88 19.76 -5.97
CA LYS A 40 -9.22 18.83 -4.88
C LYS A 40 -8.92 17.40 -5.30
N LEU A 41 -9.36 16.96 -6.48
CA LEU A 41 -9.05 15.63 -7.00
C LEU A 41 -7.54 15.36 -7.10
N VAL A 42 -6.75 16.33 -7.59
CA VAL A 42 -5.28 16.22 -7.66
C VAL A 42 -4.66 16.10 -6.26
N ASN A 43 -5.18 16.83 -5.27
CA ASN A 43 -4.73 16.71 -3.89
C ASN A 43 -5.07 15.32 -3.32
N GLU A 44 -6.30 14.83 -3.51
CA GLU A 44 -6.69 13.48 -3.07
C GLU A 44 -5.81 12.39 -3.72
N MET A 45 -5.44 12.54 -5.00
CA MET A 45 -4.52 11.66 -5.70
C MET A 45 -3.09 11.75 -5.13
N THR A 46 -2.64 12.93 -4.73
CA THR A 46 -1.33 13.13 -4.11
C THR A 46 -1.26 12.43 -2.76
N ASP A 47 -2.33 12.50 -1.97
CA ASP A 47 -2.42 11.77 -0.70
C ASP A 47 -2.41 10.25 -0.93
N LEU A 48 -3.15 9.77 -1.94
CA LEU A 48 -3.17 8.35 -2.31
C LEU A 48 -1.77 7.89 -2.73
N TYR A 49 -1.02 8.71 -3.46
CA TYR A 49 0.38 8.44 -3.82
C TYR A 49 1.24 8.29 -2.55
N GLY A 50 1.04 9.15 -1.54
CA GLY A 50 1.70 9.03 -0.25
C GLY A 50 1.43 7.69 0.43
N ILE A 51 0.16 7.28 0.51
CA ILE A 51 -0.26 6.00 1.11
C ILE A 51 0.35 4.82 0.35
N LEU A 52 0.31 4.82 -0.97
CA LEU A 52 0.90 3.76 -1.80
C LEU A 52 2.43 3.66 -1.63
N ASN A 53 3.12 4.79 -1.45
CA ASN A 53 4.55 4.77 -1.15
C ASN A 53 4.86 4.22 0.23
N GLN A 54 4.05 4.55 1.24
CA GLN A 54 4.17 3.96 2.57
C GLN A 54 3.97 2.45 2.51
N LEU A 55 2.96 1.99 1.77
CA LEU A 55 2.73 0.57 1.50
C LEU A 55 3.95 -0.07 0.83
N ARG A 56 4.49 0.53 -0.24
CA ARG A 56 5.70 0.01 -0.91
C ARG A 56 6.89 -0.12 0.04
N LEU A 57 7.10 0.86 0.91
CA LEU A 57 8.19 0.83 1.90
C LEU A 57 7.98 -0.29 2.93
N ILE A 58 6.75 -0.51 3.40
CA ILE A 58 6.41 -1.61 4.29
C ILE A 58 6.64 -2.93 3.56
N VAL A 59 6.11 -3.08 2.34
CA VAL A 59 6.28 -4.28 1.52
C VAL A 59 7.75 -4.60 1.27
N SER A 60 8.63 -3.61 1.15
CA SER A 60 10.07 -3.86 0.97
C SER A 60 10.79 -4.39 2.22
N ARG A 61 10.16 -4.35 3.40
CA ARG A 61 10.77 -4.68 4.69
C ARG A 61 10.32 -6.02 5.27
N PHE A 62 9.24 -6.60 4.77
CA PHE A 62 8.68 -7.85 5.25
C PHE A 62 8.72 -8.91 4.14
N ASP A 63 8.66 -10.18 4.50
CA ASP A 63 8.57 -11.26 3.53
C ASP A 63 7.22 -11.22 2.79
N ASP A 64 7.23 -11.56 1.50
CA ASP A 64 6.06 -11.46 0.60
C ASP A 64 4.82 -12.22 1.14
N GLU A 65 5.01 -13.32 1.88
CA GLU A 65 3.91 -14.08 2.51
C GLU A 65 3.19 -13.29 3.62
N LEU A 66 3.95 -12.61 4.48
CA LEU A 66 3.37 -11.76 5.53
C LEU A 66 2.65 -10.58 4.91
N ILE A 67 3.20 -9.97 3.86
CA ILE A 67 2.59 -8.83 3.17
C ILE A 67 1.33 -9.22 2.42
N SER A 68 1.30 -10.40 1.78
CA SER A 68 0.09 -10.89 1.11
C SER A 68 -1.07 -11.11 2.09
N SER A 69 -0.78 -11.37 3.37
CA SER A 69 -1.80 -11.42 4.43
C SER A 69 -2.22 -10.03 4.93
N ILE A 70 -1.31 -9.04 4.85
CA ILE A 70 -1.52 -7.64 5.26
C ILE A 70 -2.36 -6.88 4.23
N ILE A 71 -2.08 -7.05 2.95
CA ILE A 71 -2.76 -6.34 1.86
C ILE A 71 -3.55 -7.35 1.05
N GLN A 72 -4.86 -7.39 1.25
CA GLN A 72 -5.71 -8.23 0.44
C GLN A 72 -5.71 -7.72 -1.01
N PHE A 73 -5.43 -8.61 -1.97
CA PHE A 73 -5.40 -8.30 -3.40
C PHE A 73 -6.65 -7.54 -3.88
N GLN A 74 -7.81 -7.77 -3.27
CA GLN A 74 -9.04 -7.05 -3.58
C GLN A 74 -8.95 -5.52 -3.39
N HIS A 75 -8.18 -5.04 -2.40
CA HIS A 75 -8.01 -3.60 -2.17
C HIS A 75 -7.12 -2.97 -3.24
N ILE A 76 -6.11 -3.71 -3.71
CA ILE A 76 -5.25 -3.28 -4.81
C ILE A 76 -6.04 -3.26 -6.13
N ASP A 77 -6.86 -4.27 -6.38
CA ASP A 77 -7.67 -4.39 -7.61
C ASP A 77 -8.74 -3.30 -7.71
N ALA A 78 -9.42 -2.99 -6.60
CA ALA A 78 -10.39 -1.89 -6.56
C ALA A 78 -9.73 -0.53 -6.85
N CYS A 79 -8.57 -0.27 -6.24
CA CYS A 79 -7.78 0.93 -6.51
C CYS A 79 -7.31 0.96 -7.98
N ARG A 80 -6.84 -0.17 -8.51
CA ARG A 80 -6.41 -0.32 -9.90
C ARG A 80 -7.52 0.04 -10.88
N THR A 81 -8.69 -0.54 -10.68
CA THR A 81 -9.87 -0.33 -11.53
C THR A 81 -10.28 1.14 -11.56
N LEU A 82 -10.27 1.82 -10.40
CA LEU A 82 -10.55 3.25 -10.32
C LEU A 82 -9.53 4.08 -11.10
N LEU A 83 -8.24 3.83 -10.89
CA LEU A 83 -7.18 4.59 -11.55
C LEU A 83 -7.18 4.36 -13.06
N ASP A 84 -7.33 3.13 -13.53
CA ASP A 84 -7.40 2.82 -14.96
C ASP A 84 -8.59 3.51 -15.63
N ARG A 85 -9.77 3.55 -14.99
CA ARG A 85 -10.95 4.29 -15.48
C ARG A 85 -10.67 5.77 -15.64
N ILE A 86 -10.02 6.40 -14.66
CA ILE A 86 -9.66 7.83 -14.73
C ILE A 86 -8.66 8.06 -15.85
N LYS A 87 -7.61 7.22 -15.91
CA LYS A 87 -6.57 7.28 -16.94
C LYS A 87 -7.15 7.16 -18.35
N GLU A 88 -8.03 6.19 -18.60
CA GLU A 88 -8.61 5.97 -19.92
C GLU A 88 -9.37 7.21 -20.43
N ARG A 89 -10.16 7.83 -19.56
CA ARG A 89 -10.91 9.05 -19.88
C ARG A 89 -10.00 10.24 -20.17
N LEU A 90 -8.93 10.41 -19.38
CA LEU A 90 -7.92 11.45 -19.63
C LEU A 90 -7.13 11.19 -20.92
N ASP A 91 -6.76 9.94 -21.19
CA ASP A 91 -6.07 9.54 -22.41
C ASP A 91 -6.94 9.79 -23.66
N LYS A 92 -8.25 9.49 -23.56
CA LYS A 92 -9.21 9.79 -24.64
C LYS A 92 -9.31 11.28 -24.91
N ALA A 93 -9.45 12.10 -23.87
CA ALA A 93 -9.52 13.55 -24.00
C ALA A 93 -8.26 14.15 -24.66
N GLU A 94 -7.07 13.65 -24.31
CA GLU A 94 -5.81 14.08 -24.90
C GLU A 94 -5.70 13.67 -26.38
N ARG A 95 -6.16 12.47 -26.76
CA ARG A 95 -6.21 12.05 -28.17
C ARG A 95 -7.18 12.89 -29.00
N ASP A 96 -8.36 13.18 -28.46
CA ASP A 96 -9.39 13.96 -29.14
C ASP A 96 -8.89 15.40 -29.39
N ASP A 97 -8.20 16.01 -28.43
CA ASP A 97 -7.54 17.31 -28.60
C ASP A 97 -6.47 17.28 -29.72
N ILE A 98 -5.59 16.28 -29.74
CA ILE A 98 -4.54 16.13 -30.77
C ILE A 98 -5.13 15.90 -32.16
N SER A 99 -6.16 15.06 -32.29
CA SER A 99 -6.81 14.77 -33.58
C SER A 99 -7.46 16.03 -34.18
N SER A 100 -8.08 16.85 -33.32
CA SER A 100 -8.69 18.13 -33.72
C SER A 100 -7.64 19.16 -34.18
N LYS A 101 -6.42 19.10 -33.61
CA LYS A 101 -5.28 19.93 -34.01
C LYS A 101 -4.71 19.51 -35.37
N LYS A 102 -4.61 18.21 -35.66
CA LYS A 102 -4.14 17.70 -36.97
C LYS A 102 -5.10 18.03 -38.12
N SER A 103 -6.41 17.97 -37.88
CA SER A 103 -7.44 18.33 -38.88
C SER A 103 -7.48 19.83 -39.19
N ALA A 104 -7.05 20.68 -38.24
CA ALA A 104 -6.97 22.13 -38.40
C ALA A 104 -5.74 22.63 -39.19
N ILE A 105 -4.79 21.77 -39.54
CA ILE A 105 -3.55 22.15 -40.27
C ILE A 105 -3.84 22.71 -41.68
N GLY A 106 -5.06 22.55 -42.20
CA GLY A 106 -5.51 23.14 -43.47
C GLY A 106 -6.43 24.37 -43.36
N ARG A 107 -6.82 24.82 -42.16
CA ARG A 107 -7.75 25.95 -41.99
C ARG A 107 -7.17 26.97 -41.02
N LYS A 108 -6.96 28.19 -41.51
CA LYS A 108 -6.61 29.39 -40.73
C LYS A 108 -7.64 29.56 -39.59
N SER A 109 -7.36 28.98 -38.43
CA SER A 109 -8.19 29.11 -37.22
C SER A 109 -7.44 30.04 -36.28
N SER A 110 -8.10 31.16 -35.98
CA SER A 110 -7.65 32.26 -35.11
C SER A 110 -6.94 31.79 -33.84
N ASN A 111 -5.85 32.48 -33.52
CA ASN A 111 -4.93 32.30 -32.38
C ASN A 111 -5.55 32.50 -30.97
N LEU A 112 -6.80 32.08 -30.73
CA LEU A 112 -7.34 31.97 -29.38
C LEU A 112 -7.26 30.49 -28.99
N GLY A 113 -6.20 30.15 -28.24
CA GLY A 113 -5.94 28.78 -27.79
C GLY A 113 -7.22 28.15 -27.25
N ARG A 114 -7.70 27.08 -27.90
CA ARG A 114 -8.86 26.33 -27.43
C ARG A 114 -8.56 25.85 -26.01
N ALA A 115 -9.30 26.39 -25.04
CA ALA A 115 -9.14 26.05 -23.63
C ALA A 115 -9.24 24.53 -23.46
N LEU A 116 -8.32 23.94 -22.72
CA LEU A 116 -8.41 22.53 -22.32
C LEU A 116 -9.76 22.28 -21.65
N ILE A 117 -10.53 21.31 -22.17
CA ILE A 117 -11.82 20.93 -21.61
C ILE A 117 -11.61 19.72 -20.71
N TRP A 118 -11.89 19.87 -19.43
CA TRP A 118 -11.87 18.76 -18.48
C TRP A 118 -12.89 17.68 -18.90
N PRO A 119 -12.50 16.40 -19.01
CA PRO A 119 -13.35 15.37 -19.62
C PRO A 119 -14.39 14.75 -18.67
N PHE A 120 -14.59 15.35 -17.50
CA PHE A 120 -15.60 14.94 -16.54
C PHE A 120 -16.48 16.13 -16.20
N SER A 121 -17.76 15.88 -15.99
CA SER A 121 -18.66 16.84 -15.38
C SER A 121 -18.25 17.13 -13.92
N VAL A 122 -18.83 18.17 -13.31
CA VAL A 122 -18.61 18.46 -11.89
C VAL A 122 -19.09 17.30 -11.00
N GLY A 123 -20.25 16.74 -11.32
CA GLY A 123 -20.79 15.59 -10.57
C GLY A 123 -19.88 14.38 -10.65
N GLU A 124 -19.39 14.05 -11.84
CA GLU A 124 -18.41 12.98 -12.03
C GLU A 124 -17.10 13.28 -11.29
N THR A 125 -16.61 14.52 -11.32
CA THR A 125 -15.37 14.90 -10.61
C THR A 125 -15.52 14.75 -9.10
N ARG A 126 -16.68 15.11 -8.54
CA ARG A 126 -16.99 14.90 -7.12
C ARG A 126 -17.09 13.42 -6.77
N ALA A 127 -17.76 12.63 -7.60
CA ALA A 127 -17.80 11.17 -7.42
C ALA A 127 -16.38 10.57 -7.45
N LEU A 128 -15.50 11.03 -8.35
CA LEU A 128 -14.10 10.59 -8.37
C LEU A 128 -13.34 10.98 -7.10
N ILE A 129 -13.58 12.17 -6.55
CA ILE A 129 -13.02 12.60 -5.26
C ILE A 129 -13.46 11.63 -4.15
N ASP A 130 -14.75 11.30 -4.11
CA ASP A 130 -15.32 10.40 -3.10
C ASP A 130 -14.78 8.96 -3.26
N ASP A 131 -14.66 8.48 -4.49
CA ASP A 131 -14.08 7.17 -4.81
C ASP A 131 -12.61 7.09 -4.37
N VAL A 132 -11.80 8.11 -4.70
CA VAL A 132 -10.39 8.18 -4.27
C VAL A 132 -10.29 8.26 -2.75
N THR A 133 -11.13 9.07 -2.10
CA THR A 133 -11.18 9.18 -0.63
C THR A 133 -11.52 7.86 0.03
N THR A 134 -12.47 7.12 -0.55
CA THR A 134 -12.84 5.77 -0.13
C THR A 134 -11.66 4.82 -0.23
N GLN A 135 -10.98 4.78 -1.38
CA GLN A 135 -9.81 3.92 -1.57
C GLN A 135 -8.68 4.24 -0.59
N LYS A 136 -8.40 5.53 -0.35
CA LYS A 136 -7.42 5.96 0.68
C LYS A 136 -7.78 5.40 2.05
N SER A 137 -9.04 5.56 2.46
CA SER A 137 -9.53 5.13 3.77
C SER A 137 -9.47 3.61 3.92
N THR A 138 -9.86 2.87 2.87
CA THR A 138 -9.78 1.40 2.84
C THR A 138 -8.34 0.90 2.95
N LEU A 139 -7.42 1.45 2.14
CA LEU A 139 -6.01 1.05 2.17
C LEU A 139 -5.35 1.36 3.51
N MET A 140 -5.65 2.52 4.09
CA MET A 140 -5.10 2.93 5.38
C MET A 140 -5.68 2.12 6.54
N PHE A 141 -6.98 1.79 6.49
CA PHE A 141 -7.62 0.93 7.48
C PHE A 141 -7.05 -0.49 7.44
N ALA A 142 -6.90 -1.08 6.24
CA ALA A 142 -6.26 -2.38 6.07
C ALA A 142 -4.86 -2.38 6.69
N LEU A 143 -4.05 -1.36 6.38
CA LEU A 143 -2.73 -1.16 7.00
C LEU A 143 -2.75 -1.18 8.54
N GLN A 144 -3.69 -0.48 9.14
CA GLN A 144 -3.82 -0.39 10.59
C GLN A 144 -4.25 -1.72 11.21
N VAL A 145 -5.30 -2.35 10.68
CA VAL A 145 -5.81 -3.65 11.17
C VAL A 145 -4.72 -4.70 11.10
N ASN A 146 -4.01 -4.77 9.99
CA ASN A 146 -2.98 -5.78 9.80
C ASN A 146 -1.72 -5.47 10.62
N GLY A 147 -1.35 -4.20 10.80
CA GLY A 147 -0.32 -3.81 11.76
C GLY A 147 -0.67 -4.21 13.20
N MET A 148 -1.94 -4.08 13.59
CA MET A 148 -2.43 -4.54 14.89
C MET A 148 -2.37 -6.07 15.02
N ASN A 149 -2.76 -6.81 13.99
CA ASN A 149 -2.67 -8.27 13.99
C ASN A 149 -1.23 -8.75 14.14
N ALA A 150 -0.29 -8.17 13.40
CA ALA A 150 1.13 -8.49 13.53
C ALA A 150 1.68 -8.21 14.95
N LEU A 151 1.21 -7.13 15.60
CA LEU A 151 1.54 -6.86 16.99
C LEU A 151 0.94 -7.90 17.95
N PHE A 152 -0.30 -8.33 17.74
CA PHE A 152 -0.91 -9.38 18.55
C PHE A 152 -0.16 -10.71 18.40
N ASP A 153 0.26 -11.07 17.19
CA ASP A 153 1.04 -12.28 16.94
C ASP A 153 2.40 -12.22 17.66
N ALA A 154 3.11 -11.08 17.56
CA ALA A 154 4.38 -10.87 18.24
C ALA A 154 4.26 -10.94 19.77
N LEU A 155 3.21 -10.35 20.35
CA LEU A 155 2.95 -10.41 21.79
C LEU A 155 2.59 -11.83 22.25
N SER A 156 1.85 -12.57 21.43
CA SER A 156 1.51 -13.96 21.69
C SER A 156 2.76 -14.85 21.65
N ASP A 157 3.62 -14.66 20.65
CA ASP A 157 4.89 -15.37 20.53
C ASP A 157 5.80 -15.07 21.73
N GLN A 158 5.95 -13.80 22.11
CA GLN A 158 6.71 -13.40 23.30
C GLN A 158 6.21 -14.10 24.57
N LYS A 159 4.89 -14.24 24.73
CA LYS A 159 4.30 -14.98 25.87
C LYS A 159 4.70 -16.45 25.84
N THR A 160 4.68 -17.10 24.68
CA THR A 160 5.10 -18.51 24.56
C THR A 160 6.59 -18.69 24.83
N GLN A 161 7.44 -17.78 24.34
CA GLN A 161 8.87 -17.79 24.65
C GLN A 161 9.13 -17.64 26.15
N GLY A 162 8.40 -16.77 26.84
CA GLY A 162 8.48 -16.61 28.30
C GLY A 162 8.16 -17.90 29.05
N LEU A 163 7.09 -18.60 28.65
CA LEU A 163 6.72 -19.91 29.21
C LEU A 163 7.82 -20.96 28.97
N ASN A 164 8.38 -21.01 27.77
CA ASN A 164 9.47 -21.93 27.43
C ASN A 164 10.71 -21.68 28.29
N ILE A 165 11.06 -20.42 28.54
CA ILE A 165 12.18 -20.05 29.42
C ILE A 165 11.93 -20.50 30.87
N GLU A 166 10.69 -20.36 31.36
CA GLU A 166 10.32 -20.80 32.71
C GLU A 166 10.40 -22.34 32.85
N VAL A 167 9.96 -23.08 31.82
CA VAL A 167 10.10 -24.54 31.76
C VAL A 167 11.58 -24.94 31.76
N ILE A 168 12.41 -24.33 30.91
CA ILE A 168 13.86 -24.61 30.86
C ILE A 168 14.51 -24.33 32.22
N ARG A 169 14.19 -23.18 32.84
CA ARG A 169 14.70 -22.81 34.16
C ARG A 169 14.36 -23.88 35.19
N THR A 170 13.12 -24.35 35.21
CA THR A 170 12.66 -25.39 36.14
C THR A 170 13.40 -26.71 35.92
N ASN A 171 13.55 -27.15 34.67
CA ASN A 171 14.28 -28.37 34.32
C ASN A 171 15.76 -28.30 34.72
N VAL A 172 16.42 -27.16 34.50
CA VAL A 172 17.82 -26.95 34.90
C VAL A 172 17.98 -27.03 36.42
N PHE A 173 17.04 -26.47 37.19
CA PHE A 173 17.06 -26.59 38.65
C PHE A 173 16.90 -28.04 39.11
N SER A 174 15.96 -28.79 38.54
CA SER A 174 15.76 -30.21 38.85
C SER A 174 17.00 -31.05 38.56
N LEU A 175 17.62 -30.89 37.39
CA LEU A 175 18.86 -31.58 37.01
C LEU A 175 20.02 -31.27 37.97
N ARG A 176 20.15 -30.01 38.39
CA ARG A 176 21.19 -29.61 39.34
C ARG A 176 20.96 -30.22 40.72
N ASN A 177 19.71 -30.32 41.14
CA ASN A 177 19.33 -30.93 42.41
C ASN A 177 19.60 -32.44 42.40
N GLU A 178 19.17 -33.17 41.36
CA GLU A 178 19.45 -34.59 41.19
C GLU A 178 20.95 -34.88 41.17
N LYS A 179 21.73 -34.08 40.44
CA LYS A 179 23.18 -34.23 40.39
C LYS A 179 23.82 -34.02 41.77
N SER A 180 23.32 -33.07 42.55
CA SER A 180 23.80 -32.82 43.92
C SER A 180 23.52 -34.00 44.86
N ILE A 181 22.32 -34.60 44.76
CA ILE A 181 21.95 -35.79 45.53
C ILE A 181 22.79 -37.01 45.11
N SER A 182 23.04 -37.19 43.81
CA SER A 182 23.84 -38.31 43.30
C SER A 182 25.31 -38.26 43.76
N VAL A 183 25.87 -37.06 43.93
CA VAL A 183 27.23 -36.87 44.45
C VAL A 183 27.30 -37.19 45.95
N LEU A 184 26.25 -36.86 46.71
CA LEU A 184 26.14 -37.16 48.13
C LEU A 184 25.92 -38.66 48.41
N ASN A 185 25.18 -39.35 47.54
CA ASN A 185 24.90 -40.79 47.66
C ASN A 185 25.96 -41.70 47.04
N ARG A 186 27.09 -41.14 46.56
CA ARG A 186 28.17 -41.96 46.02
C ARG A 186 28.78 -42.78 47.17
N PRO A 187 28.75 -44.12 47.12
CA PRO A 187 29.37 -44.92 48.18
C PRO A 187 30.85 -44.56 48.23
N LYS A 188 31.38 -44.34 49.45
CA LYS A 188 32.83 -44.27 49.65
C LYS A 188 33.40 -45.59 49.14
N THR A 189 34.06 -45.56 48.00
CA THR A 189 34.91 -46.67 47.59
C THR A 189 35.99 -46.78 48.65
N GLU A 190 35.83 -47.77 49.52
CA GLU A 190 36.94 -48.45 50.19
C GLU A 190 37.88 -48.94 49.08
N GLU A 191 38.88 -48.12 48.75
CA GLU A 191 40.18 -48.64 48.34
C GLU A 191 41.11 -48.36 49.51
N ASP A 192 41.10 -49.31 50.45
CA ASP A 192 42.18 -49.58 51.38
C ASP A 192 43.38 -50.18 50.62
N TYR A 193 44.57 -49.84 51.13
CA TYR A 193 45.94 -50.35 50.88
C TYR A 193 46.81 -49.63 49.84
#